data_AF-A0A1F3BQZ9-F1
#
_entry.id   AF-A0A1F3BQZ9-F1
#
_cell.length_a   1.000
_cell.length_b   1.000
_cell.length_c   1.000
_cell.angle_alpha   90.00
_cell.angle_beta   90.00
_cell.angle_gamma   90.00
#
_symmetry.space_group_name_H-M   'P 1'
#
loop_
_entity.id
_entity.type
_entity.pdbx_description
1 polymer ?
#
loop_
_entity_poly.entity_id
_entity_poly.type
_entity_poly.pdbx_seq_one_letter_code
_entity_poly.pdbx_strand_id
1 'polypeptide(L)' 'MKTLTVEVMNENALRLMQNLELNKLIRIIKKPKIDNYSLSGDSLSISEFKKWINDAENAEFISLSDAKNKWEQISK' A
#
# COMPACT_ATOMS: atom_id res chain seq x y z
N MET A 1 7.33 -16.71 13.75
CA MET A 1 8.57 -16.52 12.96
C MET A 1 9.10 -15.12 13.25
N LYS A 2 10.39 -14.96 13.53
CA LYS A 2 11.02 -13.64 13.72
C LYS A 2 11.84 -13.31 12.48
N THR A 3 11.64 -12.13 11.92
CA THR A 3 12.37 -11.66 10.74
C THR A 3 13.40 -10.63 11.21
N LEU A 4 14.66 -10.81 10.81
CA LEU A 4 15.73 -9.86 11.08
C LEU A 4 16.11 -9.17 9.76
N THR A 5 16.21 -7.84 9.80
CA THR A 5 16.72 -7.06 8.67
C THR A 5 18.22 -6.87 8.86
N VAL A 6 19.02 -7.29 7.87
CA VAL A 6 20.47 -7.12 7.85
C VAL A 6 20.83 -6.34 6.60
N GLU A 7 21.62 -5.27 6.76
CA GLU A 7 22.18 -4.53 5.64
C GLU A 7 23.45 -5.22 5.13
N VAL A 8 23.57 -5.38 3.82
CA VAL A 8 24.70 -6.06 3.18
C VAL A 8 25.44 -5.06 2.31
N MET A 9 26.62 -4.64 2.76
CA MET A 9 27.41 -3.59 2.10
C MET A 9 28.46 -4.12 1.11
N ASN A 10 28.73 -5.43 1.10
CA ASN A 10 29.79 -6.07 0.31
C ASN A 10 29.25 -7.28 -0.46
N GLU A 11 29.63 -7.44 -1.73
CA GLU A 11 29.28 -8.58 -2.58
C GLU A 11 29.70 -9.94 -2.00
N ASN A 12 30.84 -10.00 -1.31
CA ASN A 12 31.29 -11.22 -0.64
C ASN A 12 30.34 -11.64 0.49
N ALA A 13 29.83 -10.66 1.25
CA ALA A 13 28.85 -10.92 2.30
C ALA A 13 27.51 -11.40 1.69
N LEU A 14 27.11 -10.87 0.54
CA LEU A 14 25.93 -11.32 -0.18
C LEU A 14 26.05 -12.79 -0.62
N ARG A 15 27.20 -13.18 -1.19
CA ARG A 15 27.46 -14.57 -1.60
C ARG A 15 27.40 -15.54 -0.41
N LEU A 16 27.95 -15.15 0.73
CA LEU A 16 27.88 -15.96 1.95
C LEU A 16 26.43 -16.16 2.41
N MET A 17 25.60 -15.10 2.38
CA MET A 17 24.18 -15.22 2.74
C MET A 17 23.41 -16.11 1.76
N GLN A 18 23.69 -16.02 0.46
CA GLN A 18 23.09 -16.90 -0.55
C GLN A 18 23.46 -18.38 -0.31
N ASN A 19 24.70 -18.66 0.08
CA ASN A 19 25.10 -20.02 0.46
C ASN A 19 24.33 -20.53 1.69
N LEU A 20 24.06 -19.68 2.68
CA LEU A 20 23.23 -20.05 3.84
C LEU A 20 21.77 -20.34 3.44
N GLU A 21 21.23 -19.60 2.48
CA GLU A 21 19.90 -19.85 1.91
C GLU A 21 19.85 -21.18 1.14
N LEU A 22 20.86 -21.49 0.33
CA LEU A 22 20.97 -22.78 -0.37
C LEU A 22 21.00 -23.97 0.59
N ASN A 23 21.66 -23.82 1.73
CA ASN A 23 21.68 -24.82 2.80
C ASN A 23 20.41 -24.81 3.67
N LYS A 24 19.38 -24.03 3.30
CA LYS A 24 18.08 -23.91 3.99
C LYS A 24 18.18 -23.47 5.46
N LEU A 25 19.29 -22.81 5.84
CA LEU A 25 19.50 -22.29 7.19
C LEU A 25 18.78 -20.95 7.40
N ILE A 26 18.66 -20.18 6.33
CA ILE A 26 17.95 -18.89 6.31
C ILE A 26 17.06 -18.80 5.06
N ARG A 27 16.16 -17.82 5.05
CA ARG A 27 15.39 -17.42 3.87
C ARG A 27 15.61 -15.93 3.64
N ILE A 28 16.13 -15.56 2.47
CA ILE A 28 16.36 -14.16 2.11
C ILE A 28 15.06 -13.64 1.47
N ILE A 29 14.35 -12.80 2.21
CA ILE A 29 13.17 -12.11 1.68
C ILE A 29 13.66 -10.83 1.00
N LYS A 30 13.71 -10.82 -0.34
CA LYS A 30 13.95 -9.58 -1.08
C LYS A 30 12.85 -8.59 -0.71
N LYS A 31 13.23 -7.35 -0.37
CA LYS A 31 12.25 -6.27 -0.25
C LYS A 31 11.46 -6.25 -1.56
N PRO A 32 10.12 -6.38 -1.53
CA PRO A 32 9.33 -6.17 -2.73
C PRO A 32 9.68 -4.77 -3.23
N LYS A 33 9.94 -4.63 -4.54
CA LYS A 33 9.84 -3.32 -5.18
C LYS A 33 8.38 -2.93 -5.04
N ILE A 34 8.08 -2.08 -4.07
CA ILE A 34 6.76 -1.50 -3.90
C ILE A 34 6.64 -0.44 -4.99
N ASP A 35 6.42 -0.89 -6.23
CA ASP A 35 6.02 -0.01 -7.34
C ASP A 35 4.52 0.35 -7.24
N ASN A 36 3.81 -0.28 -6.30
CA ASN A 36 2.44 0.06 -5.98
C ASN A 36 2.38 0.85 -4.68
N TYR A 37 2.03 2.12 -4.79
CA TYR A 37 1.20 2.79 -3.78
C TYR A 37 -0.12 2.02 -3.68
N SER A 38 -0.09 0.81 -3.10
CA SER A 38 -1.28 0.04 -2.82
C SER A 38 -1.98 0.84 -1.72
N LEU A 39 -2.91 1.68 -2.12
CA LEU A 39 -3.87 2.29 -1.21
C LEU A 39 -4.40 1.15 -0.34
N SER A 40 -4.24 1.28 0.97
CA SER A 40 -4.73 0.31 1.94
C SER A 40 -6.25 0.29 1.86
N GLY A 41 -6.79 -0.55 1.00
CA GLY A 41 -8.21 -0.71 0.78
C GLY A 41 -8.52 -2.17 0.51
N ASP A 42 -9.60 -2.65 1.11
CA ASP A 42 -10.13 -3.97 0.79
C ASP A 42 -10.51 -4.03 -0.69
N SER A 43 -10.37 -5.21 -1.30
CA SER A 43 -10.77 -5.41 -2.68
C SER A 43 -12.28 -5.20 -2.80
N LEU A 44 -12.70 -4.18 -3.54
CA LEU A 44 -14.12 -3.97 -3.84
C LEU A 44 -14.65 -5.11 -4.72
N SER A 45 -15.83 -5.61 -4.37
CA SER A 45 -16.61 -6.44 -5.28
C SER A 45 -17.08 -5.62 -6.49
N ILE A 46 -17.36 -6.30 -7.60
CA ILE A 46 -17.90 -5.66 -8.82
C ILE A 46 -19.21 -4.91 -8.53
N SER A 47 -20.04 -5.43 -7.63
CA SER A 47 -21.29 -4.79 -7.20
C SER A 47 -21.04 -3.50 -6.44
N GLU A 48 -20.08 -3.48 -5.52
CA GLU A 48 -19.73 -2.27 -4.76
C GLU A 48 -19.09 -1.22 -5.67
N PHE A 49 -18.29 -1.66 -6.64
CA PHE A 49 -17.68 -0.76 -7.61
C PHE A 49 -18.74 -0.08 -8.49
N LYS A 50 -19.71 -0.84 -9.00
CA LYS A 50 -20.85 -0.29 -9.76
C LYS A 50 -21.69 0.68 -8.93
N LYS A 51 -21.92 0.34 -7.66
CA LYS A 51 -22.63 1.23 -6.73
C LYS A 51 -21.85 2.53 -6.53
N TRP A 52 -20.54 2.44 -6.30
CA TRP A 52 -19.68 3.61 -6.12
C TRP A 52 -19.70 4.54 -7.35
N ILE A 53 -19.65 3.98 -8.57
CA ILE A 53 -19.78 4.77 -9.80
C ILE A 53 -21.14 5.49 -9.81
N ASN A 54 -22.23 4.76 -9.60
CA ASN A 54 -23.57 5.35 -9.61
C ASN A 54 -23.73 6.44 -8.54
N ASP A 55 -23.20 6.22 -7.34
CA ASP A 55 -23.24 7.20 -6.26
C ASP A 55 -22.42 8.46 -6.61
N ALA A 56 -21.27 8.30 -7.28
CA ALA A 56 -20.44 9.41 -7.74
C ALA A 56 -21.09 10.20 -8.89
N GLU A 57 -21.77 9.53 -9.82
CA GLU A 57 -22.46 10.19 -10.94
C GLU A 57 -23.70 10.97 -10.49
N ASN A 58 -24.40 10.46 -9.47
CA ASN A 58 -25.58 11.11 -8.89
C ASN A 58 -25.22 12.06 -7.73
N ALA A 59 -23.95 12.17 -7.36
CA ALA A 59 -23.52 13.07 -6.31
C ALA A 59 -23.73 14.52 -6.74
N GLU A 60 -24.27 15.33 -5.83
CA GLU A 60 -24.36 16.76 -6.04
C GLU A 60 -22.94 17.36 -6.03
N PHE A 61 -22.47 17.80 -7.20
CA PHE A 61 -21.17 18.45 -7.32
C PHE A 61 -21.27 19.86 -6.71
N ILE A 62 -20.70 20.01 -5.53
CA ILE A 62 -20.54 21.32 -4.89
C ILE A 62 -19.25 21.98 -5.39
N SER A 63 -19.27 23.30 -5.56
CA SER A 63 -18.03 24.02 -5.85
C SER A 63 -17.06 23.91 -4.67
N LEU A 64 -15.76 24.00 -4.93
CA LEU A 64 -14.73 24.00 -3.87
C LEU A 64 -14.99 25.08 -2.81
N SER A 65 -15.52 26.22 -3.23
CA SER A 65 -15.89 27.33 -2.34
C SER A 65 -17.05 26.95 -1.41
N ASP A 66 -18.07 26.28 -1.95
CA ASP A 66 -19.23 25.82 -1.17
C ASP A 66 -18.88 24.66 -0.24
N ALA A 67 -18.00 23.76 -0.69
CA ALA A 67 -17.46 22.67 0.13
C ALA A 67 -16.71 23.21 1.35
N LYS A 68 -15.84 24.20 1.15
CA LYS A 68 -15.09 24.84 2.23
C LYS A 68 -16.03 25.49 3.26
N ASN A 69 -17.03 26.24 2.79
CA ASN A 69 -17.99 26.89 3.68
C ASN A 69 -18.81 25.87 4.49
N LYS A 70 -19.26 24.77 3.88
CA LYS A 70 -19.97 23.70 4.59
C LYS A 70 -19.08 23.04 5.66
N TRP A 71 -17.82 22.76 5.36
CA TRP A 71 -16.90 22.14 6.32
C TRP A 71 -16.60 23.04 7.52
N GLU A 72 -16.38 24.34 7.30
CA GLU A 72 -16.17 25.31 8.38
C GLU A 72 -17.40 25.46 9.29
N GLN A 73 -18.60 25.25 8.75
CA GLN A 73 -19.84 25.26 9.53
C GLN A 73 -20.07 23.98 10.34
N ILE A 74 -19.61 22.82 9.85
CA ILE A 74 -19.73 21.53 10.56
C ILE A 74 -18.70 21.43 11.71
N SER A 75 -17.58 22.14 11.62
CA SER A 75 -16.52 22.13 12.65
C SER A 75 -16.74 23.09 13.84
N LYS A 76 -17.92 23.69 13.96
CA LYS A 76 -18.32 24.58 15.07
C LYS A 76 -19.37 23.92 15.94
#